data_AF-A0A1Q5HRT9-F1
#
_entry.id   AF-A0A1Q5HRT9-F1
#
_cell.length_a   1.000
_cell.length_b   1.000
_cell.length_c   1.000
_cell.angle_alpha   90.00
_cell.angle_beta   90.00
_cell.angle_gamma   90.00
#
_symmetry.space_group_name_H-M   'P 1'
#
loop_
_entity.id
_entity.type
_entity.pdbx_description
1 polymer ?
#
loop_
_entity_poly.entity_id
_entity_poly.type
_entity_poly.pdbx_seq_one_letter_code
_entity_poly.pdbx_strand_id
1 'polypeptide(L)'
;MNRDLARGLTVAWALPEFRDGLRHLVDLDEVTVLLAALSLPDRDREVERSALGLLRSGLDSTEVREAVLLLLERDTVRRPLVAAAVEPLADRPGLVTAVTSAAEDPRVRHEVRAMLDSADVRELIWRAVDDQVSDNRFGLVHRAAVLFVRHPSARRLAWALRRHGVLRELRRKA
;
A
#
# COMPACT_ATOMS: atom_id res chain seq x y z
N MET A 1 7.53 -1.03 13.52
CA MET A 1 7.61 0.17 12.66
C MET A 1 6.66 0.01 11.48
N ASN A 2 5.43 0.51 11.62
CA ASN A 2 4.42 0.60 10.56
C ASN A 2 4.58 1.91 9.76
N ARG A 3 5.84 2.38 9.59
CA ARG A 3 6.10 3.70 9.00
C ARG A 3 5.70 3.73 7.54
N ASP A 4 5.80 2.62 6.81
CA ASP A 4 5.58 2.62 5.36
C ASP A 4 4.10 2.74 5.00
N LEU A 5 3.19 2.06 5.72
CA LEU A 5 1.74 2.20 5.49
C LEU A 5 1.23 3.55 5.98
N ALA A 6 1.58 3.95 7.21
CA ALA A 6 1.18 5.23 7.76
C ALA A 6 1.70 6.39 6.89
N ARG A 7 2.96 6.32 6.43
CA ARG A 7 3.53 7.30 5.48
C ARG A 7 2.80 7.28 4.15
N GLY A 8 2.52 6.10 3.59
CA GLY A 8 1.78 5.98 2.33
C GLY A 8 0.39 6.61 2.41
N LEU A 9 -0.34 6.36 3.49
CA LEU A 9 -1.65 6.95 3.75
C LEU A 9 -1.56 8.46 3.99
N THR A 10 -0.59 8.93 4.78
CA THR A 10 -0.38 10.37 5.01
C THR A 10 -0.03 11.09 3.71
N VAL A 11 0.79 10.48 2.84
CA VAL A 11 1.10 11.04 1.52
C VAL A 11 -0.15 11.09 0.64
N ALA A 12 -0.93 10.00 0.59
CA ALA A 12 -2.19 9.99 -0.16
C ALA A 12 -3.14 11.09 0.35
N TRP A 13 -3.29 11.21 1.67
CA TRP A 13 -4.17 12.19 2.31
C TRP A 13 -3.73 13.63 2.11
N ALA A 14 -2.43 13.89 1.97
CA ALA A 14 -1.92 15.21 1.66
C ALA A 14 -2.35 15.71 0.26
N LEU A 15 -2.76 14.81 -0.64
CA LEU A 15 -3.18 15.15 -1.99
C LEU A 15 -4.63 15.66 -1.99
N PRO A 16 -4.89 16.89 -2.46
CA PRO A 16 -6.25 17.42 -2.58
C PRO A 16 -7.17 16.52 -3.41
N GLU A 17 -6.67 15.99 -4.54
CA GLU A 17 -7.44 15.13 -5.44
C GLU A 17 -7.89 13.82 -4.78
N PHE A 18 -7.10 13.31 -3.83
CA PHE A 18 -7.43 12.12 -3.08
C PHE A 18 -8.53 12.41 -2.04
N ARG A 19 -8.38 13.49 -1.26
CA ARG A 19 -9.39 13.91 -0.27
C ARG A 19 -10.71 14.30 -0.93
N ASP A 20 -10.67 15.10 -1.99
CA ASP A 20 -11.86 15.54 -2.71
C ASP A 20 -12.60 14.36 -3.35
N GLY A 21 -11.87 13.32 -3.76
CA GLY A 21 -12.45 12.08 -4.29
C GLY A 21 -13.19 11.24 -3.24
N LEU A 22 -12.83 11.37 -1.96
CA LEU A 22 -13.42 10.60 -0.86
C LEU A 22 -14.39 11.39 0.02
N ARG A 23 -14.44 12.73 -0.09
CA ARG A 23 -15.22 13.63 0.80
C ARG A 23 -16.70 13.30 0.94
N HIS A 24 -17.29 12.60 -0.03
CA HIS A 24 -18.71 12.21 -0.03
C HIS A 24 -18.94 10.79 0.49
N LEU A 25 -17.87 10.05 0.77
CA LEU A 25 -17.89 8.64 1.17
C LEU A 25 -17.35 8.44 2.59
N VAL A 26 -16.55 9.38 3.09
CA VAL A 26 -15.94 9.30 4.43
C VAL A 26 -15.99 10.66 5.12
N ASP A 27 -15.97 10.65 6.45
CA ASP A 27 -15.72 11.84 7.25
C ASP A 27 -14.22 12.19 7.17
N LEU A 28 -13.89 13.34 6.57
CA LEU A 28 -12.52 13.78 6.39
C LEU A 28 -11.85 14.14 7.72
N ASP A 29 -12.59 14.64 8.71
CA ASP A 29 -12.04 15.00 10.01
C ASP A 29 -11.71 13.73 10.80
N GLU A 30 -12.59 12.73 10.76
CA GLU A 30 -12.34 11.41 11.36
C GLU A 30 -11.07 10.77 10.78
N VAL A 31 -10.94 10.71 9.45
CA VAL A 31 -9.75 10.15 8.80
C VAL A 31 -8.49 10.95 9.14
N THR A 32 -8.59 12.28 9.22
CA THR A 32 -7.45 13.14 9.60
C THR A 32 -6.98 12.85 11.03
N VAL A 33 -7.91 12.66 11.97
CA VAL A 33 -7.59 12.27 13.35
C VAL A 33 -6.92 10.90 13.40
N LEU A 34 -7.43 9.92 12.64
CA LEU A 34 -6.85 8.58 12.56
C LEU A 34 -5.41 8.62 12.02
N LEU A 35 -5.16 9.39 10.96
CA LEU A 35 -3.82 9.54 10.38
C LEU A 35 -2.87 10.30 11.30
N ALA A 36 -3.36 11.29 12.05
CA ALA A 36 -2.56 11.97 13.07
C ALA A 36 -2.14 10.99 14.17
N ALA A 37 -3.06 10.16 14.67
CA ALA A 37 -2.75 9.11 15.64
C ALA A 37 -1.70 8.11 15.10
N LEU A 38 -1.81 7.73 13.82
CA LEU A 38 -0.85 6.85 13.13
C LEU A 38 0.48 7.53 12.74
N SER A 39 0.62 8.84 12.92
CA SER A 39 1.85 9.58 12.60
C SER A 39 2.71 9.86 13.85
N LEU A 40 2.17 9.64 15.05
CA LEU A 40 2.90 9.87 16.30
C LEU A 40 4.02 8.82 16.50
N PRO A 41 5.24 9.26 16.88
CA PRO A 41 6.41 8.39 17.01
C PRO A 41 6.34 7.41 18.20
N ASP A 42 5.68 7.77 19.30
CA ASP A 42 5.55 6.97 20.53
C ASP A 42 4.11 6.55 20.83
N ARG A 43 3.30 6.35 19.78
CA ARG A 43 1.90 5.97 19.93
C ARG A 43 1.71 4.63 20.63
N ASP A 44 0.63 4.53 21.40
CA ASP A 44 0.20 3.28 22.00
C ASP A 44 -0.17 2.25 20.91
N ARG A 45 0.23 0.98 21.11
CA ARG A 45 -0.09 -0.14 20.22
C ARG A 45 -1.59 -0.40 20.14
N GLU A 46 -2.36 -0.12 21.20
CA GLU A 46 -3.81 -0.24 21.21
C GLU A 46 -4.47 0.84 20.35
N VAL A 47 -3.94 2.06 20.39
CA VAL A 47 -4.37 3.17 19.51
C VAL A 47 -4.06 2.85 18.06
N GLU A 48 -2.87 2.31 17.77
CA GLU A 48 -2.49 1.86 16.44
C GLU A 48 -3.43 0.76 15.91
N ARG A 49 -3.71 -0.28 16.71
CA ARG A 49 -4.64 -1.35 16.30
C ARG A 49 -6.06 -0.83 16.06
N SER A 50 -6.55 0.03 16.95
CA SER A 50 -7.89 0.62 16.82
C SER A 50 -8.00 1.46 15.56
N ALA A 51 -7.00 2.31 15.28
CA ALA A 51 -6.98 3.14 14.09
C ALA A 51 -6.90 2.30 12.79
N LEU A 52 -6.09 1.24 12.79
CA LEU A 52 -6.02 0.31 11.65
C LEU A 52 -7.31 -0.50 11.47
N GLY A 53 -7.98 -0.86 12.57
CA GLY A 53 -9.28 -1.52 12.54
C GLY A 53 -10.36 -0.63 11.90
N LEU A 54 -10.37 0.66 12.22
CA LEU A 54 -11.27 1.64 11.61
C LEU A 54 -10.96 1.83 10.12
N LEU A 55 -9.68 1.94 9.74
CA LEU A 55 -9.27 1.99 8.33
C LEU A 55 -9.69 0.73 7.56
N ARG A 56 -9.55 -0.44 8.17
CA ARG A 56 -10.01 -1.72 7.59
C ARG A 56 -11.51 -1.70 7.37
N SER A 57 -12.27 -1.33 8.39
CA SER A 57 -13.73 -1.24 8.30
C SER A 57 -14.17 -0.27 7.21
N GLY A 58 -13.49 0.87 7.07
CA GLY A 58 -13.76 1.84 6.01
C GLY A 58 -13.45 1.29 4.61
N LEU A 59 -12.32 0.60 4.43
CA LEU A 59 -11.95 -0.01 3.14
C LEU A 59 -12.73 -1.29 2.79
N ASP A 60 -13.46 -1.88 3.74
CA ASP A 60 -14.37 -3.00 3.46
C ASP A 60 -15.67 -2.53 2.80
N SER A 61 -16.06 -1.25 2.93
CA SER A 61 -17.12 -0.65 2.09
C SER A 61 -16.72 -0.73 0.61
N THR A 62 -17.63 -1.25 -0.21
CA THR A 62 -17.41 -1.40 -1.65
C THR A 62 -17.23 -0.05 -2.32
N GLU A 63 -18.02 0.95 -1.95
CA GLU A 63 -17.99 2.30 -2.51
C GLU A 63 -16.67 3.00 -2.19
N VAL A 64 -16.24 2.97 -0.92
CA VAL A 64 -14.96 3.55 -0.49
C VAL A 64 -13.80 2.83 -1.19
N ARG A 65 -13.84 1.49 -1.25
CA ARG A 65 -12.82 0.69 -1.93
C ARG A 65 -12.69 1.04 -3.40
N GLU A 66 -13.81 1.05 -4.14
CA GLU A 66 -13.80 1.35 -5.57
C GLU A 66 -13.31 2.78 -5.83
N ALA A 67 -13.74 3.75 -5.02
CA ALA A 67 -13.26 5.12 -5.10
C ALA A 67 -11.75 5.20 -4.88
N VAL A 68 -11.21 4.54 -3.85
CA VAL A 68 -9.76 4.47 -3.61
C VAL A 68 -9.02 3.85 -4.80
N LEU A 69 -9.51 2.72 -5.34
CA LEU A 69 -8.89 2.07 -6.50
C LEU A 69 -8.89 2.97 -7.73
N LEU A 70 -9.99 3.68 -8.01
CA LEU A 70 -10.07 4.65 -9.10
C LEU A 70 -9.15 5.85 -8.89
N LEU A 71 -9.00 6.32 -7.65
CA LEU A 71 -8.07 7.41 -7.32
C LEU A 71 -6.62 6.99 -7.55
N LEU A 72 -6.24 5.78 -7.13
CA LEU A 72 -4.89 5.24 -7.34
C LEU A 72 -4.50 5.06 -8.82
N GLU A 73 -5.48 5.00 -9.72
CA GLU A 73 -5.22 4.98 -11.16
C GLU A 73 -4.91 6.36 -11.74
N ARG A 74 -5.36 7.45 -11.10
CA ARG A 74 -5.14 8.81 -11.58
C ARG A 74 -3.67 9.18 -11.43
N ASP A 75 -3.06 9.70 -12.50
CA ASP A 75 -1.66 10.12 -12.50
C ASP A 75 -1.35 11.17 -11.41
N THR A 76 -2.31 12.07 -11.12
CA THR A 76 -2.22 13.09 -10.08
C THR A 76 -2.10 12.53 -8.67
N VAL A 77 -2.59 11.31 -8.44
CA VAL A 77 -2.49 10.60 -7.16
C VAL A 77 -1.34 9.58 -7.19
N ARG A 78 -1.25 8.80 -8.27
CA ARG A 78 -0.27 7.72 -8.43
C ARG A 78 1.17 8.23 -8.40
N ARG A 79 1.51 9.26 -9.17
CA ARG A 79 2.91 9.71 -9.30
C ARG A 79 3.47 10.24 -7.98
N PRO A 80 2.76 11.08 -7.20
CA PRO A 80 3.21 11.46 -5.87
C PRO A 80 3.40 10.28 -4.92
N LEU A 81 2.51 9.28 -4.95
CA LEU A 81 2.64 8.07 -4.13
C LEU A 81 3.88 7.24 -4.51
N VAL A 82 4.13 7.08 -5.81
CA VAL A 82 5.34 6.40 -6.30
C VAL A 82 6.59 7.17 -5.88
N ALA A 83 6.59 8.50 -6.03
CA ALA A 83 7.70 9.35 -5.60
C ALA A 83 8.02 9.18 -4.11
N ALA A 84 7.00 9.20 -3.26
CA ALA A 84 7.16 8.98 -1.82
C ALA A 84 7.61 7.55 -1.48
N ALA A 85 7.20 6.54 -2.26
CA ALA A 85 7.63 5.16 -2.07
C ALA A 85 9.11 4.93 -2.47
N VAL A 86 9.63 5.68 -3.44
CA VAL A 86 11.03 5.56 -3.89
C VAL A 86 11.98 6.53 -3.18
N GLU A 87 11.49 7.58 -2.52
CA GLU A 87 12.30 8.54 -1.76
C GLU A 87 13.25 7.87 -0.74
N PRO A 88 12.82 6.88 0.08
CA PRO A 88 13.72 6.17 1.00
C PRO A 88 14.78 5.31 0.29
N LEU A 89 14.63 5.10 -1.01
CA LEU A 89 15.52 4.29 -1.85
C LEU A 89 16.52 5.15 -2.63
N ALA A 90 16.68 6.44 -2.29
CA ALA A 90 17.58 7.37 -2.97
C ALA A 90 19.01 6.82 -3.19
N ASP A 91 19.54 6.07 -2.22
CA ASP A 91 20.86 5.43 -2.29
C ASP A 91 20.92 4.20 -3.23
N ARG A 92 19.79 3.84 -3.86
CA ARG A 92 19.63 2.69 -4.75
C ARG A 92 19.01 3.16 -6.09
N PRO A 93 19.72 3.97 -6.89
CA PRO A 93 19.17 4.58 -8.10
C PRO A 93 18.62 3.56 -9.10
N GLY A 94 19.28 2.40 -9.24
CA GLY A 94 18.77 1.31 -10.08
C GLY A 94 17.40 0.78 -9.63
N LEU A 95 17.19 0.65 -8.32
CA LEU A 95 15.91 0.21 -7.76
C LEU A 95 14.84 1.30 -7.91
N VAL A 96 15.20 2.57 -7.70
CA VAL A 96 14.31 3.72 -7.97
C VAL A 96 13.83 3.70 -9.41
N THR A 97 14.73 3.61 -10.39
CA THR A 97 14.36 3.55 -11.81
C THR A 97 13.47 2.35 -12.12
N ALA A 98 13.79 1.17 -11.58
CA ALA A 98 13.01 -0.04 -11.80
C ALA A 98 11.59 0.07 -11.23
N VAL A 99 11.44 0.59 -10.01
CA VAL A 99 10.14 0.78 -9.35
C VAL A 99 9.31 1.83 -10.09
N THR A 100 9.90 2.97 -10.45
CA THR A 100 9.21 4.02 -11.21
C THR A 100 8.76 3.52 -12.58
N SER A 101 9.62 2.79 -13.31
CA SER A 101 9.26 2.17 -14.59
C SER A 101 8.10 1.17 -14.45
N ALA A 102 8.14 0.33 -13.41
CA ALA A 102 7.08 -0.63 -13.15
C ALA A 102 5.76 0.07 -12.80
N ALA A 103 5.79 1.14 -12.01
CA ALA A 103 4.57 1.86 -11.61
C ALA A 103 3.87 2.59 -12.76
N GLU A 104 4.59 2.91 -13.83
CA GLU A 104 4.02 3.50 -15.05
C GLU A 104 3.50 2.46 -16.06
N ASP A 105 3.84 1.17 -15.89
CA ASP A 105 3.40 0.10 -16.78
C ASP A 105 1.89 -0.20 -16.58
N PRO A 106 1.03 -0.06 -17.62
CA PRO A 106 -0.39 -0.42 -17.56
C PRO A 106 -0.66 -1.85 -17.06
N ARG A 107 0.20 -2.81 -17.41
CA ARG A 107 0.05 -4.21 -16.97
C ARG A 107 0.31 -4.36 -15.49
N VAL A 108 1.34 -3.70 -14.96
CA VAL A 108 1.62 -3.68 -13.52
C VAL A 108 0.45 -3.05 -12.78
N ARG A 109 -0.06 -1.91 -13.26
CA ARG A 109 -1.22 -1.23 -12.68
C ARG A 109 -2.46 -2.13 -12.66
N HIS A 110 -2.74 -2.82 -13.77
CA HIS A 110 -3.85 -3.77 -13.87
C HIS A 110 -3.72 -4.92 -12.85
N GLU A 111 -2.55 -5.54 -12.74
CA GLU A 111 -2.35 -6.65 -11.79
C GLU A 111 -2.40 -6.16 -10.33
N VAL A 112 -1.88 -4.96 -10.03
CA VAL A 112 -2.01 -4.35 -8.70
C VAL A 112 -3.48 -4.10 -8.36
N ARG A 113 -4.27 -3.53 -9.28
CA ARG A 113 -5.71 -3.36 -9.07
C ARG A 113 -6.41 -4.69 -8.86
N ALA A 114 -6.17 -5.68 -9.72
CA ALA A 114 -6.80 -7.00 -9.62
C ALA A 114 -6.45 -7.71 -8.29
N MET A 115 -5.25 -7.46 -7.76
CA MET A 115 -4.87 -7.92 -6.42
C MET A 115 -5.65 -7.19 -5.33
N LEU A 116 -5.69 -5.86 -5.34
CA LEU A 116 -6.40 -5.09 -4.32
C LEU A 116 -7.93 -5.27 -4.35
N ASP A 117 -8.48 -5.63 -5.51
CA ASP A 117 -9.90 -5.94 -5.67
C ASP A 117 -10.28 -7.34 -5.13
N SER A 118 -9.32 -8.25 -4.98
CA SER A 118 -9.55 -9.58 -4.41
C SER A 118 -9.71 -9.51 -2.88
N ALA A 119 -10.84 -10.00 -2.37
CA ALA A 119 -11.11 -10.07 -0.94
C ALA A 119 -10.06 -10.90 -0.17
N ASP A 120 -9.65 -12.05 -0.71
CA ASP A 120 -8.62 -12.91 -0.11
C ASP A 120 -7.26 -12.19 0.00
N VAL A 121 -6.89 -11.42 -1.03
CA VAL A 121 -5.64 -10.64 -1.03
C VAL A 121 -5.73 -9.51 -0.01
N ARG A 122 -6.85 -8.78 0.05
CA ARG A 122 -7.06 -7.74 1.05
C ARG A 122 -6.97 -8.30 2.47
N GLU A 123 -7.59 -9.45 2.70
CA GLU A 123 -7.51 -10.15 3.98
C GLU A 123 -6.07 -10.51 4.33
N LEU A 124 -5.30 -11.00 3.36
CA LEU A 124 -3.88 -11.31 3.55
C LEU A 124 -3.02 -10.06 3.81
N ILE A 125 -3.33 -8.93 3.16
CA ILE A 125 -2.67 -7.64 3.41
C ILE A 125 -2.96 -7.16 4.83
N TRP A 126 -4.22 -7.15 5.24
CA TRP A 126 -4.61 -6.72 6.60
C TRP A 126 -3.98 -7.60 7.68
N ARG A 127 -3.97 -8.90 7.42
CA ARG A 127 -3.22 -9.85 8.21
C ARG A 127 -1.72 -9.52 8.26
N ALA A 128 -1.07 -9.20 7.14
CA ALA A 128 0.34 -8.81 7.17
C ALA A 128 0.57 -7.53 8.00
N VAL A 129 -0.36 -6.57 7.94
CA VAL A 129 -0.35 -5.36 8.79
C VAL A 129 -0.47 -5.74 10.27
N ASP A 130 -1.40 -6.62 10.64
CA ASP A 130 -1.58 -7.09 12.02
C ASP A 130 -0.33 -7.83 12.56
N ASP A 131 0.28 -8.69 11.74
CA ASP A 131 1.51 -9.41 12.09
C ASP A 131 2.68 -8.43 12.28
N GLN A 132 2.76 -7.38 11.46
CA GLN A 132 3.79 -6.35 11.58
C GLN A 132 3.60 -5.48 12.83
N VAL A 133 2.37 -5.14 13.20
CA VAL A 133 2.05 -4.46 14.47
C VAL A 133 2.37 -5.35 15.68
N SER A 134 2.25 -6.65 15.51
CA SER A 134 2.56 -7.65 16.55
C SER A 134 4.03 -8.10 16.55
N ASP A 135 4.90 -7.47 15.76
CA ASP A 135 6.32 -7.83 15.55
C ASP A 135 6.55 -9.30 15.12
N ASN A 136 5.54 -9.95 14.53
CA ASN A 136 5.55 -11.34 14.07
C ASN A 136 6.13 -11.46 12.65
N ARG A 137 7.46 -11.39 12.54
CA ARG A 137 8.18 -11.50 11.25
C ARG A 137 7.90 -12.80 10.49
N PHE A 138 7.70 -13.91 11.21
CA PHE A 138 7.45 -15.22 10.59
C PHE A 138 6.07 -15.27 9.90
N GLY A 139 5.05 -14.70 10.56
CA GLY A 139 3.71 -14.57 9.98
C GLY A 139 3.71 -13.76 8.68
N LEU A 140 4.46 -12.65 8.65
CA LEU A 140 4.60 -11.80 7.46
C LEU A 140 5.22 -12.55 6.26
N VAL A 141 6.30 -13.29 6.47
CA VAL A 141 6.94 -14.11 5.41
C VAL A 141 6.02 -15.21 4.93
N HIS A 142 5.35 -15.91 5.84
CA HIS A 142 4.40 -16.97 5.49
C HIS A 142 3.24 -16.43 4.64
N ARG A 143 2.68 -15.27 4.98
CA ARG A 143 1.56 -14.65 4.25
C ARG A 143 1.98 -14.17 2.85
N ALA A 144 3.19 -13.62 2.71
CA ALA A 144 3.75 -13.28 1.41
C ALA A 144 3.90 -14.53 0.50
N ALA A 145 4.31 -15.67 1.07
CA ALA A 145 4.40 -16.93 0.33
C ALA A 145 3.00 -17.46 -0.07
N VAL A 146 2.01 -17.38 0.82
CA VAL A 146 0.62 -17.77 0.52
C VAL A 146 0.04 -16.93 -0.62
N LEU A 147 0.26 -15.60 -0.61
CA LEU A 147 -0.13 -14.69 -1.69
C LEU A 147 0.43 -15.13 -3.04
N PHE A 148 1.74 -15.44 -3.08
CA PHE A 148 2.42 -15.84 -4.30
C PHE A 148 1.95 -17.19 -4.86
N VAL A 149 1.63 -18.15 -3.99
CA VAL A 149 1.18 -19.49 -4.39
C VAL A 149 -0.29 -19.48 -4.83
N ARG A 150 -1.15 -18.76 -4.09
CA ARG A 150 -2.60 -18.84 -4.26
C ARG A 150 -3.18 -17.86 -5.27
N HIS A 151 -2.51 -16.73 -5.55
CA HIS A 151 -3.07 -15.71 -6.44
C HIS A 151 -2.32 -15.61 -7.78
N PRO A 152 -2.99 -15.92 -8.91
CA PRO A 152 -2.43 -15.75 -10.25
C PRO A 152 -1.93 -14.33 -10.52
N SER A 153 -2.66 -13.32 -10.02
CA SER A 153 -2.28 -11.91 -10.16
C SER A 153 -0.97 -11.58 -9.42
N ALA A 154 -0.70 -12.22 -8.29
CA ALA A 154 0.58 -12.06 -7.59
C ALA A 154 1.75 -12.61 -8.40
N ARG A 155 1.56 -13.75 -9.09
CA ARG A 155 2.56 -14.33 -10.00
C ARG A 155 2.79 -13.44 -11.22
N ARG A 156 1.71 -12.93 -11.82
CA ARG A 156 1.79 -12.02 -12.98
C ARG A 156 2.44 -10.69 -12.60
N LEU A 157 2.10 -10.13 -11.44
CA LEU A 157 2.74 -8.95 -10.89
C LEU A 157 4.22 -9.20 -10.66
N ALA A 158 4.60 -10.31 -10.01
CA ALA A 158 6.01 -10.64 -9.80
C ALA A 158 6.78 -10.80 -11.12
N TRP A 159 6.16 -11.37 -12.16
CA TRP A 159 6.77 -11.48 -13.48
C TRP A 159 6.90 -10.11 -14.17
N ALA A 160 5.90 -9.24 -14.04
CA ALA A 160 5.96 -7.88 -14.55
C ALA A 160 7.06 -7.06 -13.84
N LEU A 161 7.13 -7.13 -12.51
CA LEU A 161 8.21 -6.52 -11.72
C LEU A 161 9.58 -7.07 -12.09
N ARG A 162 9.69 -8.38 -12.36
CA ARG A 162 10.91 -9.01 -12.85
C ARG A 162 11.34 -8.42 -14.19
N ARG A 163 10.40 -8.18 -15.12
CA ARG A 163 10.67 -7.59 -16.43
C ARG A 163 11.24 -6.18 -16.32
N HIS A 164 10.77 -5.40 -15.35
CA HIS A 164 11.30 -4.06 -15.04
C HIS A 164 12.61 -4.07 -14.22
N GLY A 165 13.15 -5.25 -13.90
CA GLY A 165 14.40 -5.37 -13.17
C GLY A 165 14.28 -5.16 -11.65
N VAL A 166 13.08 -4.91 -11.11
CA VAL A 166 12.86 -4.64 -9.68
C VAL A 166 13.42 -5.77 -8.81
N LEU A 167 13.10 -7.03 -9.15
CA LEU A 167 13.60 -8.19 -8.39
C LEU A 167 15.12 -8.35 -8.46
N ARG A 168 15.74 -7.91 -9.57
CA ARG A 168 17.19 -7.95 -9.74
C ARG A 168 17.86 -6.89 -8.87
N GLU A 169 17.32 -5.67 -8.84
CA GLU A 169 17.86 -4.56 -8.06
C GLU A 169 17.65 -4.75 -6.55
N LEU A 170 16.57 -5.42 -6.15
CA LEU A 170 16.37 -5.86 -4.76
C LEU A 170 17.49 -6.80 -4.30
N ARG A 171 17.90 -7.75 -5.14
CA ARG A 171 18.96 -8.72 -4.84
C ARG A 171 20.39 -8.15 -4.87
N ARG A 172 20.63 -7.06 -5.61
CA ARG A 172 21.98 -6.48 -5.79
C ARG A 172 22.59 -5.82 -4.55
N LYS A 173 21.85 -5.75 -3.45
CA LYS A 173 22.25 -5.04 -2.21
C LYS A 173 21.70 -5.74 -0.95
N ALA A 174 21.38 -7.04 -1.05
CA ALA A 174 21.23 -7.93 0.10
C ALA A 174 22.57 -8.65 0.33
#